data_AF-A0A8S3XRG8-F1
#
_entry.id   AF-A0A8S3XRG8-F1
#
_cell.length_a   1.000
_cell.length_b   1.000
_cell.length_c   1.000
_cell.angle_alpha   90.00
_cell.angle_beta   90.00
_cell.angle_gamma   90.00
#
_symmetry.space_group_name_H-M   'P 1'
#
loop_
_entity.id
_entity.type
_entity.pdbx_description
1 polymer ?
#
loop_
_entity_poly.entity_id
_entity_poly.type
_entity_poly.pdbx_seq_one_letter_code
_entity_poly.pdbx_strand_id
1 'polypeptide(L)'
;MPQWCAVPYCSSAKGGHRFPCDKSRSQKWITAIRREDFIPSKHAVVCKNHFTPEDYALPKDPTYPNPTPRLKKEAVPSVFPWNSSKLNDKLKIERHQKLIRRRLKREEQEKKNQKAQNRSIEKIEYVEVEIESMSKDIGIQCSIGDPCCNNKIGFMKNNHSIIQKNASEV
;
A
#
# COMPACT_ATOMS: atom_id res chain seq x y z
N MET A 1 0.27 50.27 -11.64
CA MET A 1 0.71 49.78 -10.31
C MET A 1 0.93 48.28 -10.38
N PRO A 2 2.11 47.76 -9.99
CA PRO A 2 2.33 46.31 -9.96
C PRO A 2 1.49 45.71 -8.83
N GLN A 3 0.61 44.79 -9.19
CA GLN A 3 -0.18 44.00 -8.26
C GLN A 3 0.64 42.76 -7.90
N TRP A 4 0.75 42.44 -6.61
CA TRP A 4 1.45 41.26 -6.13
C TRP A 4 0.65 40.00 -6.48
N CYS A 5 1.35 38.90 -6.73
CA CYS A 5 0.70 37.63 -7.01
C CYS A 5 -0.15 37.18 -5.82
N ALA A 6 -1.38 36.72 -6.10
CA ALA A 6 -2.32 36.21 -5.10
C ALA A 6 -1.86 34.87 -4.48
N VAL A 7 -0.90 34.20 -5.12
CA VAL A 7 -0.38 32.90 -4.69
C VAL A 7 0.54 33.08 -3.46
N PRO A 8 0.28 32.37 -2.35
CA PRO A 8 1.14 32.39 -1.18
C PRO A 8 2.61 32.12 -1.53
N TYR A 9 3.51 32.84 -0.89
CA TYR A 9 4.97 32.73 -1.07
C TYR A 9 5.48 33.06 -2.49
N CYS A 10 4.65 33.63 -3.36
CA CYS A 10 5.08 34.13 -4.66
C CYS A 10 5.43 35.62 -4.57
N SER A 11 6.70 35.96 -4.76
CA SER A 11 7.21 37.34 -4.77
C SER A 11 7.16 38.02 -6.14
N SER A 12 6.49 37.40 -7.13
CA SER A 12 6.41 37.97 -8.47
C SER A 12 5.49 39.20 -8.50
N ALA A 13 6.09 40.38 -8.68
CA ALA A 13 5.38 41.64 -8.94
C ALA A 13 5.18 41.94 -10.44
N LYS A 14 5.68 41.04 -11.31
CA LYS A 14 5.54 41.15 -12.77
C LYS A 14 4.13 40.70 -13.14
N GLY A 15 3.45 41.53 -13.94
CA GLY A 15 2.03 41.42 -14.30
C GLY A 15 1.46 40.01 -14.42
N GLY A 16 0.20 39.87 -14.04
CA GLY A 16 -0.49 38.60 -13.97
C GLY A 16 -1.90 38.65 -14.55
N HIS A 17 -2.53 37.49 -14.56
CA HIS A 17 -3.90 37.31 -15.01
C HIS A 17 -4.85 37.63 -13.86
N ARG A 18 -5.84 38.47 -14.12
CA ARG A 18 -6.93 38.74 -13.15
C ARG A 18 -7.78 37.50 -12.97
N PHE A 19 -8.44 37.41 -11.82
CA PHE A 19 -9.43 36.37 -11.60
C PHE A 19 -10.55 36.47 -12.66
N PRO A 20 -11.02 35.32 -13.18
CA PRO A 20 -12.10 35.29 -14.15
C PRO A 20 -13.41 35.80 -13.54
N CYS A 21 -14.27 36.41 -14.39
CA CYS A 21 -15.64 36.77 -13.99
C CYS A 21 -16.50 35.53 -13.70
N ASP A 22 -16.21 34.42 -14.40
CA ASP A 22 -16.90 33.16 -14.23
C ASP A 22 -16.68 32.60 -12.81
N LYS A 23 -17.73 32.59 -11.99
CA LYS A 23 -17.66 32.15 -10.59
C LYS A 23 -17.10 30.73 -10.44
N SER A 24 -17.52 29.80 -11.30
CA SER A 24 -17.03 28.41 -11.28
C SER A 24 -15.52 28.35 -11.51
N ARG A 25 -15.01 29.08 -12.51
CA ARG A 25 -13.59 29.11 -12.82
C ARG A 25 -12.78 29.85 -11.74
N SER A 26 -13.31 30.95 -11.22
CA SER A 26 -12.70 31.69 -10.12
C SER A 26 -12.58 30.81 -8.86
N GLN A 27 -13.62 30.03 -8.55
CA GLN A 27 -13.58 29.06 -7.45
C GLN A 27 -12.49 28.01 -7.66
N LYS A 28 -12.34 27.46 -8.87
CA LYS A 28 -11.25 26.53 -9.20
C LYS A 28 -9.88 27.16 -8.94
N TRP A 29 -9.70 28.44 -9.28
CA TRP A 29 -8.45 29.16 -9.02
C TRP A 29 -8.20 29.32 -7.51
N ILE A 30 -9.20 29.71 -6.73
CA ILE A 30 -9.09 29.85 -5.26
C ILE A 30 -8.72 28.49 -4.64
N THR A 31 -9.41 27.42 -5.02
CA THR A 31 -9.13 26.06 -4.55
C THR A 31 -7.70 25.63 -4.90
N ALA A 32 -7.23 25.95 -6.11
CA ALA A 32 -5.88 25.59 -6.54
C ALA A 32 -4.78 26.35 -5.76
N ILE A 33 -5.05 27.61 -5.39
CA ILE A 33 -4.14 28.46 -4.60
C ILE A 33 -4.05 28.03 -3.13
N ARG A 34 -5.06 27.31 -2.62
CA ARG A 34 -5.11 26.76 -1.25
C ARG A 34 -4.91 27.82 -0.16
N ARG A 35 -5.51 28.99 -0.34
CA ARG A 35 -5.51 30.05 0.67
C ARG A 35 -6.84 30.05 1.41
N GLU A 36 -6.79 29.89 2.72
CA GLU A 36 -7.96 29.95 3.60
C GLU A 36 -8.60 31.33 3.56
N ASP A 37 -9.94 31.36 3.55
CA ASP A 37 -10.78 32.56 3.54
C ASP A 37 -10.39 33.63 2.51
N PHE A 38 -9.84 33.20 1.38
CA PHE A 38 -9.37 34.11 0.34
C PHE A 38 -10.49 34.54 -0.60
N ILE A 39 -10.84 35.81 -0.50
CA ILE A 39 -11.76 36.47 -1.44
C ILE A 39 -10.93 37.30 -2.43
N PRO A 40 -10.87 36.92 -3.72
CA PRO A 40 -10.09 37.67 -4.70
C PRO A 40 -10.69 39.08 -4.91
N SER A 41 -9.88 40.10 -4.63
CA SER A 41 -10.20 41.49 -4.96
C SER A 41 -10.18 41.71 -6.48
N LYS A 42 -10.80 42.81 -6.97
CA LYS A 42 -10.77 43.23 -8.38
C LYS A 42 -9.35 43.38 -8.96
N HIS A 43 -8.37 43.59 -8.08
CA HIS A 43 -6.96 43.76 -8.43
C HIS A 43 -6.11 42.53 -8.15
N ALA A 44 -6.69 41.46 -7.58
CA ALA A 44 -5.98 40.22 -7.37
C ALA A 44 -5.58 39.60 -8.71
N VAL A 45 -4.32 39.19 -8.82
CA VAL A 45 -3.76 38.59 -10.03
C VAL A 45 -2.95 37.36 -9.71
N VAL A 46 -2.89 36.42 -10.64
CA VAL A 46 -2.01 35.26 -10.59
C VAL A 46 -0.95 35.43 -11.68
N CYS A 47 0.33 35.38 -11.32
CA CYS A 47 1.40 35.57 -12.30
C CYS A 47 1.49 34.36 -13.26
N LYS A 48 2.09 34.59 -14.43
CA LYS A 48 2.21 33.59 -15.49
C LYS A 48 2.91 32.29 -15.08
N ASN A 49 3.76 32.34 -14.04
CA ASN A 49 4.56 31.20 -13.57
C ASN A 49 3.70 30.08 -12.96
N HIS A 50 2.44 30.37 -12.62
CA HIS A 50 1.52 29.39 -12.06
C HIS A 50 0.69 28.65 -13.12
N PHE A 51 0.86 29.00 -14.39
CA PHE A 51 0.20 28.38 -15.54
C PHE A 51 1.23 27.63 -16.39
N THR A 52 0.79 26.55 -17.00
CA THR A 52 1.62 25.82 -17.97
C THR A 52 1.58 26.52 -19.33
N PRO A 53 2.57 26.33 -20.21
CA PRO A 53 2.52 26.86 -21.57
C PRO A 53 1.30 26.38 -22.36
N GLU A 54 0.81 25.17 -22.07
CA GLU A 54 -0.37 24.57 -22.69
C GLU A 54 -1.68 25.26 -22.30
N ASP A 55 -1.71 25.96 -21.17
CA ASP A 55 -2.87 26.75 -20.73
C ASP A 55 -3.09 28.00 -21.60
N TYR A 56 -2.09 28.39 -22.40
CA TYR A 56 -2.17 29.54 -23.29
C TYR A 56 -2.65 29.15 -24.68
N ALA A 57 -3.43 30.03 -25.28
CA ALA A 57 -3.82 29.98 -26.69
C ALA A 57 -3.49 31.31 -27.35
N LEU A 58 -2.99 31.24 -28.58
CA LEU A 58 -2.82 32.42 -29.42
C LEU A 58 -4.20 32.84 -29.96
N PRO A 59 -4.59 34.11 -29.80
CA PRO A 59 -5.70 34.67 -30.55
C PRO A 59 -5.48 34.47 -32.05
N LYS A 60 -6.44 33.84 -32.74
CA LYS A 60 -6.40 33.62 -34.20
C LYS A 60 -6.91 34.83 -34.99
N ASP A 61 -6.80 36.02 -34.42
CA ASP A 61 -7.35 37.23 -35.02
C ASP A 61 -6.36 37.76 -36.07
N PRO A 62 -6.74 37.79 -37.36
CA PRO A 62 -5.87 38.28 -38.44
C PRO A 62 -5.56 39.78 -38.33
N THR A 63 -6.27 40.52 -37.47
CA THR A 63 -6.08 41.96 -37.24
C THR A 63 -4.78 42.29 -36.51
N TYR A 64 -4.21 41.33 -35.76
CA TYR A 64 -3.02 41.56 -34.95
C TYR A 64 -1.84 40.73 -35.47
N PRO A 65 -0.81 41.36 -36.08
CA PRO A 65 0.33 40.62 -36.65
C PRO A 65 1.16 39.90 -35.57
N ASN A 66 1.06 40.31 -34.30
CA ASN A 66 1.73 39.68 -33.16
C ASN A 66 0.77 39.54 -31.97
N PRO A 67 -0.12 38.53 -31.98
CA PRO A 67 -1.11 38.37 -30.93
C PRO A 67 -0.46 37.90 -29.62
N THR A 68 -0.81 38.54 -28.51
CA THR A 68 -0.33 38.12 -27.18
C THR A 68 -1.08 36.87 -26.72
N PRO A 69 -0.38 35.82 -26.22
CA PRO A 69 -1.05 34.61 -25.72
C PRO A 69 -2.00 34.92 -24.57
N ARG A 70 -3.22 34.35 -24.63
CA ARG A 70 -4.23 34.47 -23.58
C ARG A 70 -4.51 33.11 -22.95
N LEU A 71 -4.89 33.11 -21.68
CA LEU A 71 -5.31 31.88 -21.02
C LEU A 71 -6.59 31.33 -21.68
N LYS A 72 -6.60 30.01 -21.92
CA LYS A 72 -7.79 29.28 -22.36
C LYS A 72 -8.93 29.45 -21.34
N LYS A 73 -10.18 29.22 -21.76
CA LYS A 73 -11.35 29.32 -20.86
C LYS A 73 -11.28 28.32 -19.70
N GLU A 74 -10.74 27.13 -19.93
CA GLU A 74 -10.61 26.10 -18.90
C GLU A 74 -9.29 26.15 -18.11
N ALA A 75 -8.39 27.09 -18.45
CA ALA A 75 -7.10 27.19 -17.79
C ALA A 75 -7.25 27.54 -16.30
N VAL A 76 -6.63 26.72 -15.46
CA VAL A 76 -6.53 26.86 -14.01
C VAL A 76 -5.05 26.85 -13.61
N PRO A 77 -4.65 27.65 -12.62
CA PRO A 77 -3.26 27.61 -12.16
C PRO A 77 -2.99 26.23 -11.55
N SER A 78 -1.91 25.60 -11.96
CA SER A 78 -1.56 24.23 -11.59
C SER A 78 -0.12 24.09 -11.12
N VAL A 79 0.73 25.06 -11.45
CA VAL A 79 2.15 25.07 -11.11
C VAL A 79 2.33 25.71 -9.74
N PHE A 80 2.42 24.85 -8.72
CA PHE A 80 2.66 25.25 -7.33
C PHE A 80 3.69 24.36 -6.64
N PRO A 81 4.41 24.87 -5.64
CA PRO A 81 5.36 24.07 -4.86
C PRO A 81 4.73 22.83 -4.21
N TRP A 82 3.48 22.94 -3.74
CA TRP A 82 2.73 21.83 -3.12
C TRP A 82 2.19 20.81 -4.12
N ASN A 83 2.24 21.10 -5.42
CA ASN A 83 1.90 20.16 -6.48
C ASN A 83 3.14 19.43 -7.03
N SER A 84 4.33 19.69 -6.49
CA SER A 84 5.56 19.01 -6.89
C SER A 84 5.43 17.51 -6.66
N SER A 85 5.28 16.76 -7.76
CA SER A 85 5.18 15.31 -7.77
C SER A 85 6.33 14.66 -7.01
N LYS A 86 7.54 15.24 -7.04
CA LYS A 86 8.73 14.72 -6.36
C LYS A 86 8.53 14.43 -4.87
N LEU A 87 7.80 15.29 -4.14
CA LEU A 87 7.52 15.06 -2.73
C LEU A 87 6.49 13.94 -2.54
N ASN A 88 5.45 13.93 -3.38
CA ASN A 88 4.42 12.90 -3.36
C ASN A 88 4.95 11.53 -3.78
N ASP A 89 5.84 11.49 -4.78
CA ASP A 89 6.48 10.29 -5.30
C ASP A 89 7.46 9.72 -4.28
N LYS A 90 8.25 10.57 -3.61
CA LYS A 90 9.10 10.15 -2.48
C LYS A 90 8.28 9.49 -1.37
N LEU A 91 7.17 10.12 -0.96
CA LEU A 91 6.27 9.56 0.06
C LEU A 91 5.63 8.23 -0.39
N LYS A 92 5.21 8.12 -1.65
CA LYS A 92 4.68 6.87 -2.22
C LYS A 92 5.73 5.75 -2.24
N ILE A 93 6.96 6.07 -2.66
CA ILE A 93 8.09 5.12 -2.70
C ILE A 93 8.41 4.63 -1.29
N GLU A 94 8.53 5.53 -0.31
CA GLU A 94 8.81 5.17 1.08
C GLU A 94 7.71 4.28 1.67
N ARG A 95 6.44 4.58 1.39
CA ARG A 95 5.30 3.76 1.83
C ARG A 95 5.35 2.37 1.20
N HIS A 96 5.64 2.27 -0.10
CA HIS A 96 5.77 0.99 -0.80
C HIS A 96 6.94 0.15 -0.25
N GLN A 97 8.11 0.75 -0.04
CA GLN A 97 9.28 0.09 0.54
C GLN A 97 8.99 -0.45 1.95
N LYS A 98 8.25 0.31 2.78
CA LYS A 98 7.85 -0.12 4.13
C LYS A 98 6.94 -1.37 4.08
N LEU A 99 6.05 -1.46 3.10
CA LEU A 99 5.17 -2.61 2.91
C LEU A 99 5.95 -3.85 2.45
N ILE A 100 6.86 -3.70 1.48
CA ILE A 100 7.75 -4.79 1.03
C ILE A 100 8.55 -5.34 2.22
N ARG A 101 9.20 -4.46 3.00
CA ARG A 101 9.98 -4.86 4.18
C ARG A 101 9.14 -5.65 5.19
N ARG A 102 7.90 -5.23 5.43
CA ARG A 102 6.97 -5.94 6.33
C ARG A 102 6.56 -7.31 5.80
N ARG A 103 6.41 -7.46 4.47
CA ARG A 103 6.12 -8.75 3.85
C ARG A 103 7.31 -9.70 3.97
N LEU A 104 8.51 -9.25 3.60
CA LEU A 104 9.74 -10.05 3.70
C LEU A 104 10.00 -10.55 5.12
N LYS A 105 9.77 -9.72 6.14
CA LYS A 105 9.89 -10.14 7.55
C LYS A 105 8.91 -11.26 7.95
N ARG A 106 7.68 -11.25 7.41
CA ARG A 106 6.69 -12.31 7.67
C ARG A 106 7.10 -13.61 6.99
N GLU A 107 7.52 -13.55 5.73
CA GLU A 107 8.01 -14.70 4.97
C GLU A 107 9.26 -15.32 5.65
N GLU A 108 10.17 -14.49 6.17
CA GLU A 108 11.33 -14.97 6.92
C GLU A 108 10.93 -15.68 8.22
N GLN A 109 9.96 -15.13 8.96
CA GLN A 109 9.45 -15.74 10.18
C GLN A 109 8.73 -17.05 9.91
N GLU A 110 7.93 -17.13 8.85
CA GLU A 110 7.27 -18.36 8.40
C GLU A 110 8.31 -19.44 8.07
N LYS A 111 9.38 -19.09 7.34
CA LYS A 111 10.49 -20.02 7.05
C LYS A 111 11.19 -20.50 8.33
N LYS A 112 11.40 -19.61 9.31
CA LYS A 112 11.98 -19.98 10.62
C LYS A 112 11.07 -20.94 11.38
N ASN A 113 9.77 -20.68 11.41
CA ASN A 113 8.79 -21.54 12.07
C ASN A 113 8.72 -22.92 11.39
N GLN A 114 8.68 -22.96 10.06
CA GLN A 114 8.68 -24.21 9.29
C GLN A 114 9.94 -25.02 9.57
N LYS A 115 11.12 -24.38 9.61
CA LYS A 115 12.39 -25.05 9.92
C LYS A 115 12.40 -25.63 11.34
N ALA A 116 11.87 -24.89 12.32
CA ALA A 116 11.76 -25.40 13.69
C ALA A 116 10.82 -26.60 13.76
N GLN A 117 9.68 -26.54 13.07
CA GLN A 117 8.72 -27.64 13.00
C GLN A 117 9.33 -28.88 12.33
N ASN A 118 10.00 -28.73 11.19
CA ASN A 118 10.67 -29.84 10.51
C ASN A 118 11.73 -30.50 11.41
N ARG A 119 12.52 -29.70 12.15
CA ARG A 119 13.52 -30.22 13.09
C ARG A 119 12.88 -30.97 14.28
N SER A 120 11.70 -30.56 14.72
CA SER A 120 10.93 -31.32 15.72
C SER A 120 10.40 -32.63 15.17
N ILE A 121 9.93 -32.65 13.92
CA ILE A 121 9.45 -33.87 13.24
C ILE A 121 10.62 -34.86 13.07
N GLU A 122 11.77 -34.43 12.54
CA GLU A 122 12.97 -35.26 12.41
C GLU A 122 13.40 -35.88 13.75
N LYS A 123 13.26 -35.13 14.86
CA LYS A 123 13.59 -35.63 16.19
C LYS A 123 12.61 -36.70 16.69
N ILE A 124 11.32 -36.56 16.39
CA ILE A 124 10.31 -37.57 16.73
C ILE A 124 10.53 -38.83 15.91
N GLU A 125 10.75 -38.69 14.60
CA GLU A 125 10.98 -39.80 13.67
C GLU A 125 12.20 -40.63 14.10
N TYR A 126 13.29 -39.99 14.55
CA TYR A 126 14.45 -40.69 15.08
C TYR A 126 14.14 -41.53 16.35
N VAL A 127 13.37 -40.98 17.28
CA VAL A 127 12.97 -41.69 18.51
C VAL A 127 12.05 -42.87 18.20
N GLU A 128 11.15 -42.72 17.22
CA GLU A 128 10.25 -43.79 16.78
C GLU A 128 11.03 -44.97 16.19
N VAL A 129 12.03 -44.69 15.34
CA VAL A 129 12.95 -45.70 14.79
C VAL A 129 13.75 -46.39 15.91
N GLU A 130 14.17 -45.64 16.94
CA GLU A 130 14.91 -46.19 18.08
C GLU A 130 14.02 -47.13 18.92
N ILE A 131 12.77 -46.75 19.21
CA ILE A 131 11.78 -47.61 19.90
C ILE A 131 11.49 -48.90 19.11
N GLU A 132 11.30 -48.81 17.78
CA GLU A 132 11.06 -49.99 16.94
C GLU A 132 12.25 -50.96 16.90
N SER A 133 13.48 -50.45 16.98
CA SER A 133 14.67 -51.30 17.05
C SER A 133 14.79 -52.01 18.40
N MET A 134 14.57 -51.30 19.51
CA MET A 134 14.58 -51.88 20.86
C MET A 134 13.47 -52.91 21.10
N SER A 135 12.31 -52.76 20.44
CA SER A 135 11.19 -53.69 20.53
C SER A 135 11.47 -55.06 19.87
N LYS A 136 12.44 -55.12 18.94
CA LYS A 136 12.87 -56.37 18.29
C LYS A 136 13.87 -57.17 19.14
N ASP A 137 14.61 -56.50 20.02
CA ASP A 137 15.57 -57.14 20.94
C ASP A 137 14.92 -57.61 22.25
N ILE A 138 13.79 -57.01 22.65
CA ILE A 138 12.90 -57.56 23.69
C ILE A 138 12.05 -58.66 23.05
N GLY A 139 12.69 -59.78 22.71
CA GLY A 139 12.00 -61.02 22.37
C GLY A 139 11.26 -61.54 23.61
N ILE A 140 10.03 -61.08 23.86
CA ILE A 140 9.08 -61.83 24.69
C ILE A 140 8.63 -63.03 23.85
N GLN A 141 9.50 -64.04 23.75
CA GLN A 141 9.08 -65.40 23.45
C GLN A 141 8.58 -66.02 24.75
N CYS A 142 7.34 -65.70 25.13
CA CYS A 142 6.59 -66.61 25.98
C CYS A 142 6.07 -67.71 25.05
N SER A 143 6.82 -68.81 24.98
CA SER A 143 6.39 -70.05 24.35
C SER A 143 5.06 -70.46 24.99
N ILE A 144 4.03 -70.61 24.18
CA ILE A 144 2.75 -71.15 24.60
C ILE A 144 3.02 -72.56 25.16
N GLY A 145 3.04 -72.68 26.49
CA GLY A 145 3.38 -73.92 27.18
C GLY A 145 3.92 -73.76 28.61
N ASP A 146 4.44 -72.59 28.99
CA ASP A 146 4.92 -72.39 30.37
C ASP A 146 3.82 -71.92 31.34
N PRO A 147 3.79 -72.41 32.60
CA PRO A 147 2.68 -72.17 33.54
C PRO A 147 2.54 -70.73 34.06
N CYS A 148 3.38 -69.79 33.64
CA CYS A 148 3.51 -68.48 34.25
C CYS A 148 2.62 -67.38 33.64
N CYS A 149 1.77 -67.65 32.64
CA CYS A 149 0.96 -66.61 31.96
C CYS A 149 -0.57 -66.77 32.05
N ASN A 150 -1.10 -67.43 33.08
CA ASN A 150 -2.53 -67.42 33.34
C ASN A 150 -2.99 -66.13 34.05
N ASN A 151 -3.04 -65.04 33.29
CA ASN A 151 -4.11 -64.04 33.43
C ASN A 151 -4.25 -63.22 32.14
N LYS A 152 -4.80 -63.83 31.09
CA LYS A 152 -5.39 -63.08 29.97
C LYS A 152 -6.80 -62.67 30.36
N ILE A 153 -7.13 -61.39 30.19
CA ILE A 153 -8.19 -60.85 29.32
C ILE A 153 -8.41 -59.38 29.70
N GLY A 154 -8.27 -58.45 28.75
CA GLY A 154 -8.77 -57.09 28.96
C GLY A 154 -8.23 -55.93 28.12
N PHE A 155 -7.62 -56.13 26.95
CA PHE A 155 -7.43 -55.02 26.01
C PHE A 155 -8.04 -55.38 24.66
N MET A 156 -9.37 -55.22 24.58
CA MET A 156 -10.07 -55.26 23.31
C MET A 156 -9.72 -54.00 22.51
N LYS A 157 -9.15 -54.27 21.34
CA LYS A 157 -9.07 -53.42 20.17
C LYS A 157 -10.36 -52.60 20.01
N ASN A 158 -10.24 -51.30 19.79
CA ASN A 158 -11.20 -50.57 18.97
C ASN A 158 -10.44 -49.79 17.90
N ASN A 159 -10.57 -50.31 16.68
CA ASN A 159 -10.06 -49.77 15.45
C ASN A 159 -10.76 -48.46 15.09
N HIS A 160 -9.95 -47.54 14.57
CA HIS A 160 -10.24 -46.54 13.56
C HIS A 160 -11.60 -46.67 12.82
N SER A 161 -12.51 -45.72 13.08
CA SER A 161 -13.34 -45.00 12.10
C SER A 161 -14.04 -43.88 12.88
N ILE A 162 -13.88 -42.60 12.54
CA ILE A 162 -14.82 -41.88 11.67
C ILE A 162 -14.10 -40.61 11.19
N ILE A 163 -13.86 -40.52 9.88
CA ILE A 163 -13.73 -39.24 9.17
C ILE A 163 -15.16 -38.86 8.75
N GLN A 164 -15.42 -37.54 8.77
CA GLN A 164 -16.56 -36.81 8.18
C GLN A 164 -17.79 -36.62 9.07
N LYS A 165 -17.92 -35.40 9.61
CA LYS A 165 -18.90 -34.37 9.18
C LYS A 165 -18.89 -33.27 10.23
N ASN A 166 -18.64 -32.02 9.80
CA ASN A 166 -19.27 -30.78 10.28
C ASN A 166 -18.69 -29.59 9.52
N ALA A 167 -19.13 -29.46 8.27
CA ALA A 167 -19.22 -28.18 7.58
C ALA A 167 -20.69 -28.06 7.14
N SER A 168 -21.48 -27.24 7.85
CA SER A 168 -22.72 -26.54 7.44
C SER A 168 -23.39 -25.94 8.69
N GLU A 169 -23.79 -24.65 8.61
CA GLU A 169 -24.56 -23.84 9.59
C GLU A 169 -23.71 -23.34 10.80
N VAL A 170 -23.42 -22.05 11.01
CA VAL A 170 -24.13 -20.77 10.80
C VAL A 170 -23.13 -19.65 10.54
#